data_AF-A0A1N7J569-F1
#
_entry.id   AF-A0A1N7J569-F1
#
_cell.length_a   1.000
_cell.length_b   1.000
_cell.length_c   1.000
_cell.angle_alpha   90.00
_cell.angle_beta   90.00
_cell.angle_gamma   90.00
#
_symmetry.space_group_name_H-M   'P 1'
#
loop_
_entity.id
_entity.type
_entity.pdbx_description
1 polymer ?
#
loop_
_entity_poly.entity_id
_entity_poly.type
_entity_poly.pdbx_seq_one_letter_code
_entity_poly.pdbx_strand_id
1 'polypeptide(L)'
;MTNNIDLQKPLEAVKTLMTLQSTAMNQSVELQKKAGEDLASFFKGEVEKAKELKTPEDFVKFNVAANTALFEMLKAQGEAFTALATSASKNAMEEMQKMAK
;
A
#
# COMPACT_ATOMS: atom_id res chain seq x y z
N MET A 1 35.03 39.06 -0.07
CA MET A 1 34.73 37.65 -0.42
C MET A 1 33.22 37.50 -0.46
N THR A 2 32.62 37.62 -1.64
CA THR A 2 31.21 37.26 -1.86
C THR A 2 31.17 35.76 -2.13
N ASN A 3 30.83 34.96 -1.12
CA ASN A 3 30.50 33.56 -1.33
C ASN A 3 29.21 33.51 -2.16
N ASN A 4 29.34 33.15 -3.44
CA ASN A 4 28.18 32.83 -4.26
C ASN A 4 27.61 31.51 -3.73
N ILE A 5 26.56 31.58 -2.93
CA ILE A 5 25.87 30.37 -2.44
C ILE A 5 25.18 29.75 -3.66
N ASP A 6 25.66 28.59 -4.09
CA ASP A 6 25.03 27.80 -5.14
C ASP A 6 23.77 27.12 -4.59
N LEU A 7 22.61 27.74 -4.87
CA LEU A 7 21.29 27.26 -4.46
C LEU A 7 20.68 26.26 -5.46
N GLN A 8 21.32 26.00 -6.61
CA GLN A 8 20.75 25.09 -7.62
C GLN A 8 20.72 23.64 -7.11
N LYS A 9 21.82 23.17 -6.52
CA LYS A 9 21.90 21.79 -5.99
C LYS A 9 20.89 21.49 -4.87
N PRO A 10 20.73 22.36 -3.84
CA PRO A 10 19.66 22.18 -2.85
C PRO A 10 18.25 22.15 -3.45
N LEU A 11 17.98 22.98 -4.47
CA LEU A 11 16.66 23.04 -5.10
C LEU A 11 16.35 21.77 -5.91
N GLU A 12 17.33 21.26 -6.66
CA GLU A 12 17.21 19.99 -7.40
C GLU A 12 17.05 18.79 -6.47
N ALA A 13 17.76 18.79 -5.34
CA ALA A 13 17.62 17.80 -4.28
C ALA A 13 16.19 17.76 -3.72
N VAL A 14 15.63 18.92 -3.35
CA VAL A 14 14.25 19.03 -2.86
C VAL A 14 13.25 18.57 -3.92
N LYS A 15 13.41 18.99 -5.17
CA LYS A 15 12.53 18.56 -6.27
C LYS A 15 12.53 17.04 -6.46
N THR A 16 13.69 16.43 -6.35
CA THR A 16 13.84 14.98 -6.49
C THR A 16 13.17 14.25 -5.32
N LEU A 17 13.38 14.69 -4.09
CA LEU A 17 12.71 14.13 -2.91
C LEU A 17 11.19 14.28 -2.98
N MET A 18 10.68 15.44 -3.42
CA MET A 18 9.25 15.66 -3.62
C MET A 18 8.68 14.71 -4.70
N THR A 19 9.43 14.45 -5.76
CA THR A 19 9.01 13.52 -6.82
C THR A 19 8.93 12.09 -6.30
N LEU A 20 9.91 11.66 -5.50
CA LEU A 20 9.89 10.34 -4.84
C LEU A 20 8.72 10.21 -3.87
N GLN A 21 8.46 11.24 -3.07
CA GLN A 21 7.33 11.27 -2.14
C GLN A 21 5.99 11.21 -2.89
N SER A 22 5.81 12.03 -3.93
CA SER A 22 4.58 12.02 -4.75
C SER A 22 4.36 10.66 -5.41
N THR A 23 5.42 10.02 -5.91
CA THR A 23 5.34 8.67 -6.50
C THR A 23 4.88 7.65 -5.47
N ALA A 24 5.49 7.64 -4.27
CA ALA A 24 5.11 6.73 -3.20
C ALA A 24 3.67 6.97 -2.71
N MET A 25 3.22 8.23 -2.65
CA MET A 25 1.83 8.57 -2.32
C MET A 25 0.85 8.05 -3.37
N ASN A 26 1.13 8.27 -4.66
CA ASN A 26 0.27 7.80 -5.74
C ASN A 26 0.17 6.26 -5.74
N GLN A 27 1.29 5.57 -5.56
CA GLN A 27 1.29 4.10 -5.44
C GLN A 27 0.52 3.62 -4.21
N SER A 28 0.62 4.33 -3.09
CA SER A 28 -0.13 4.02 -1.87
C SER A 28 -1.65 4.18 -2.09
N VAL A 29 -2.06 5.24 -2.78
CA VAL A 29 -3.48 5.47 -3.13
C VAL A 29 -4.01 4.37 -4.03
N GLU A 30 -3.23 3.93 -5.03
CA GLU A 30 -3.65 2.84 -5.91
C GLU A 30 -3.80 1.51 -5.15
N LEU A 31 -2.87 1.19 -4.23
CA LEU A 31 -2.99 0.04 -3.35
C LEU A 31 -4.23 0.13 -2.45
N GLN A 32 -4.52 1.31 -1.89
CA GLN A 32 -5.71 1.51 -1.05
C GLN A 32 -7.00 1.32 -1.86
N LYS A 33 -7.04 1.86 -3.08
CA LYS A 33 -8.18 1.69 -3.98
C LYS A 33 -8.40 0.22 -4.30
N LYS A 34 -7.35 -0.49 -4.71
CA LYS A 34 -7.40 -1.93 -4.98
C LYS A 34 -7.86 -2.72 -3.76
N ALA A 35 -7.30 -2.43 -2.58
CA ALA A 35 -7.71 -3.07 -1.32
C ALA A 35 -9.20 -2.87 -1.02
N GLY A 36 -9.71 -1.65 -1.23
CA GLY A 36 -11.12 -1.32 -1.08
C GLY A 36 -12.03 -2.06 -2.08
N GLU A 37 -11.62 -2.14 -3.34
CA GLU A 37 -12.34 -2.89 -4.39
C GLU A 37 -12.37 -4.40 -4.09
N ASP A 38 -11.24 -4.97 -3.68
CA ASP A 38 -11.11 -6.38 -3.31
C ASP A 38 -11.98 -6.69 -2.07
N LEU A 39 -11.98 -5.83 -1.04
CA LEU A 39 -12.85 -5.95 0.15
C LEU A 39 -14.33 -5.86 -0.19
N ALA A 40 -14.73 -4.87 -1.01
CA ALA A 40 -16.11 -4.71 -1.42
C ALA A 40 -16.61 -5.93 -2.21
N SER A 41 -15.76 -6.47 -3.10
CA SER A 41 -16.06 -7.66 -3.88
C SER A 41 -16.18 -8.90 -2.99
N PHE A 42 -15.26 -9.06 -2.02
CA PHE A 42 -15.31 -10.11 -1.01
C PHE A 42 -16.65 -10.10 -0.26
N PHE A 43 -17.01 -8.97 0.37
CA PHE A 43 -18.24 -8.89 1.16
C PHE A 43 -19.51 -9.10 0.33
N LYS A 44 -19.55 -8.59 -0.91
CA LYS A 44 -20.68 -8.86 -1.83
C LYS A 44 -20.83 -10.36 -2.07
N GLY A 45 -19.72 -11.06 -2.35
CA GLY A 45 -19.74 -12.50 -2.55
C GLY A 45 -20.16 -13.29 -1.31
N GLU A 46 -19.65 -12.92 -0.14
CA GLU A 46 -19.99 -13.57 1.13
C GLU A 46 -21.44 -13.35 1.54
N VAL A 47 -22.03 -12.17 1.25
CA VAL A 47 -23.46 -11.92 1.48
C VAL A 47 -24.34 -12.85 0.66
N GLU A 48 -24.01 -13.10 -0.61
CA GLU A 48 -24.79 -14.04 -1.43
C GLU A 48 -24.69 -15.47 -0.89
N LYS A 49 -23.49 -15.94 -0.53
CA LYS A 49 -23.30 -17.25 0.11
C LYS A 49 -24.05 -17.38 1.43
N ALA A 50 -24.10 -16.31 2.22
CA ALA A 50 -24.78 -16.30 3.50
C ALA A 50 -26.30 -16.54 3.38
N LYS A 51 -26.92 -16.16 2.26
CA LYS A 51 -28.34 -16.42 2.00
C LYS A 51 -28.67 -17.90 1.80
N GLU A 52 -27.68 -18.70 1.43
CA GLU A 52 -27.85 -20.13 1.15
C GLU A 52 -27.70 -21.02 2.39
N LEU A 53 -27.31 -20.44 3.54
CA LEU A 53 -27.09 -21.15 4.79
C LEU A 53 -28.41 -21.60 5.40
N LYS A 54 -28.53 -22.89 5.73
CA LYS A 54 -29.79 -23.50 6.22
C LYS A 54 -29.70 -24.00 7.65
N THR A 55 -28.50 -24.34 8.11
CA THR A 55 -28.30 -24.96 9.42
C THR A 55 -27.26 -24.21 10.25
N PRO A 56 -27.27 -24.37 11.59
CA PRO A 56 -26.21 -23.85 12.44
C PRO A 56 -24.82 -24.37 12.06
N GLU A 57 -24.72 -25.62 11.59
CA GLU A 57 -23.45 -26.19 11.15
C GLU A 57 -22.92 -25.49 9.89
N ASP A 58 -23.79 -25.23 8.90
CA ASP A 58 -23.44 -24.47 7.69
C ASP A 58 -22.96 -23.07 8.06
N PHE A 59 -23.62 -22.42 9.02
CA PHE A 59 -23.24 -21.10 9.49
C PHE A 59 -21.83 -21.10 10.11
N VAL A 60 -21.50 -22.09 10.94
CA VAL A 60 -20.16 -22.20 11.55
C VAL A 60 -19.10 -22.44 10.47
N LYS A 61 -19.33 -23.38 9.55
CA LYS A 61 -18.42 -23.68 8.43
C LYS A 61 -18.19 -22.45 7.55
N PHE A 62 -19.26 -21.73 7.22
CA PHE A 62 -19.20 -20.48 6.48
C PHE A 62 -18.33 -19.44 7.19
N ASN A 63 -18.58 -19.18 8.47
CA ASN A 63 -17.83 -18.16 9.22
C ASN A 63 -16.33 -18.49 9.30
N VAL A 64 -15.97 -19.76 9.52
CA VAL A 64 -14.56 -20.17 9.56
C VAL A 64 -13.90 -19.94 8.20
N ALA A 65 -14.55 -20.36 7.11
CA ALA A 65 -14.03 -20.19 5.76
C ALA A 65 -13.91 -18.71 5.37
N ALA A 66 -14.96 -17.92 5.59
CA ALA A 66 -15.01 -16.50 5.28
C ALA A 66 -13.94 -15.72 6.06
N ASN A 67 -13.82 -15.94 7.37
CA ASN A 67 -12.81 -15.25 8.18
C ASN A 67 -11.37 -15.65 7.81
N THR A 68 -11.15 -16.90 7.43
CA THR A 68 -9.84 -17.35 6.94
C THR A 68 -9.48 -16.65 5.63
N ALA A 69 -10.43 -16.59 4.68
CA ALA A 69 -10.23 -15.90 3.42
C ALA A 69 -10.03 -14.39 3.59
N LEU A 70 -10.80 -13.75 4.47
CA LEU A 70 -10.63 -12.35 4.83
C LEU A 70 -9.26 -12.09 5.43
N PHE A 71 -8.80 -12.95 6.35
CA PHE A 71 -7.48 -12.83 6.96
C PHE A 71 -6.36 -12.89 5.92
N GLU A 72 -6.36 -13.89 5.04
CA GLU A 72 -5.34 -14.03 4.00
C GLU A 72 -5.36 -12.84 3.02
N MET A 73 -6.55 -12.33 2.67
CA MET A 73 -6.69 -11.12 1.86
C MET A 73 -6.06 -9.90 2.55
N LEU A 74 -6.38 -9.66 3.83
CA LEU A 74 -5.85 -8.53 4.59
C LEU A 74 -4.33 -8.65 4.79
N LYS A 75 -3.83 -9.86 5.01
CA LYS A 75 -2.39 -10.13 5.09
C LYS A 75 -1.69 -9.80 3.79
N ALA A 76 -2.19 -10.27 2.64
CA ALA A 76 -1.61 -9.97 1.34
C ALA A 76 -1.61 -8.46 1.04
N GLN A 77 -2.69 -7.74 1.42
CA GLN A 77 -2.74 -6.28 1.32
C GLN A 77 -1.65 -5.63 2.19
N GLY A 78 -1.49 -6.08 3.44
CA GLY A 78 -0.44 -5.60 4.34
C GLY A 78 0.97 -5.82 3.78
N GLU A 79 1.24 -7.01 3.26
CA GLU A 79 2.52 -7.35 2.61
C GLU A 79 2.81 -6.45 1.41
N ALA A 80 1.80 -6.13 0.59
CA ALA A 80 1.95 -5.20 -0.53
C ALA A 80 2.30 -3.77 -0.06
N PHE A 81 1.67 -3.27 1.01
CA PHE A 81 2.04 -1.97 1.60
C PHE A 81 3.45 -1.98 2.19
N THR A 82 3.85 -3.06 2.88
CA THR A 82 5.21 -3.20 3.40
C THR A 82 6.25 -3.22 2.28
N ALA A 83 5.96 -3.92 1.18
CA ALA A 83 6.83 -3.94 0.01
C ALA A 83 6.99 -2.53 -0.61
N LEU A 84 5.88 -1.79 -0.76
CA LEU A 84 5.92 -0.41 -1.23
C LEU A 84 6.76 0.46 -0.32
N ALA A 85 6.49 0.47 0.99
CA ALA A 85 7.24 1.27 1.95
C ALA A 85 8.74 0.96 1.95
N THR A 86 9.09 -0.32 1.84
CA THR A 86 10.49 -0.79 1.76
C THR A 86 11.15 -0.25 0.49
N SER A 87 10.50 -0.38 -0.67
CA SER A 87 11.03 0.09 -1.95
C SER A 87 11.18 1.62 -1.99
N ALA A 88 10.19 2.36 -1.50
CA ALA A 88 10.21 3.81 -1.43
C ALA A 88 11.34 4.31 -0.53
N SER A 89 11.54 3.68 0.63
CA SER A 89 12.62 4.01 1.55
C SER A 89 14.00 3.74 0.95
N LYS A 90 14.15 2.62 0.24
CA LYS A 90 15.39 2.28 -0.46
C LYS A 90 15.71 3.31 -1.55
N ASN A 91 14.74 3.66 -2.38
CA ASN A 91 14.92 4.67 -3.44
C ASN A 91 15.30 6.04 -2.88
N ALA A 92 14.67 6.46 -1.78
CA ALA A 92 15.00 7.71 -1.11
C ALA A 92 16.43 7.70 -0.54
N MET A 93 16.85 6.60 0.09
CA MET A 93 18.23 6.44 0.60
C MET A 93 19.27 6.45 -0.51
N GLU A 94 19.03 5.73 -1.61
CA GLU A 94 19.93 5.73 -2.76
C GLU A 94 20.09 7.14 -3.35
N GLU A 95 19.01 7.89 -3.44
CA GLU A 95 19.06 9.25 -3.96
C GLU A 95 19.79 10.20 -2.99
N MET A 96 19.55 10.09 -1.68
CA MET A 96 20.32 10.86 -0.70
C MET A 96 21.82 10.55 -0.76
N GLN A 97 22.20 9.28 -0.97
CA GLN A 97 23.60 8.91 -1.14
C GLN A 97 24.21 9.49 -2.41
N LYS A 98 23.45 9.63 -3.51
CA LYS A 98 23.94 10.31 -4.72
C LYS A 98 24.12 11.81 -4.48
N MET A 99 23.18 12.45 -3.78
CA MET A 99 23.26 13.88 -3.46
C MET A 99 24.40 14.23 -2.48
N ALA A 100 24.81 13.27 -1.64
CA ALA A 100 25.93 13.43 -0.70
C ALA A 100 27.32 13.21 -1.32
N LYS A 101 27.38 12.66 -2.55
CA LYS A 101 28.61 12.52 -3.34
C LYS A 101 28.83 13.74 -4.23
#